data_AF-A0A4Y7ZFX5-F1
#
_entry.id   AF-A0A4Y7ZFX5-F1
#
_cell.length_a   1.000
_cell.length_b   1.000
_cell.length_c   1.000
_cell.angle_alpha   90.00
_cell.angle_beta   90.00
_cell.angle_gamma   90.00
#
_symmetry.space_group_name_H-M   'P 1'
#
loop_
_entity.id
_entity.type
_entity.pdbx_description
1 polymer ?
#
loop_
_entity_poly.entity_id
_entity_poly.type
_entity_poly.pdbx_seq_one_letter_code
_entity_poly.pdbx_strand_id
1 'polypeptide(L)'
;MKCSVISIDLAKNIFQICVLDENRKIIFNKKVKRSELLHELRQFSPSLVVMEACYSSNPWGRRIEKLGHTVRLIPPFVVKPFVIGNKNDANDALAIAEASMRPTVRFVSVKSTEQQDIQSLQRISERMVKIRTGDVNQLRGLLSEYG
;
A
#
# COMPACT_ATOMS: atom_id res chain seq x y z
N MET A 1 -18.75 13.64 -9.29
CA MET A 1 -18.08 13.26 -10.56
C MET A 1 -18.06 11.74 -10.68
N LYS A 2 -18.46 11.18 -11.83
CA LYS A 2 -18.35 9.73 -12.07
C LYS A 2 -16.91 9.43 -12.49
N CYS A 3 -16.15 8.73 -11.65
CA CYS A 3 -14.77 8.34 -11.93
C CYS A 3 -14.62 6.83 -11.79
N SER A 4 -13.79 6.24 -12.65
CA SER A 4 -13.61 4.79 -12.72
C SER A 4 -12.64 4.31 -11.65
N VAL A 5 -11.47 4.96 -11.57
CA VAL A 5 -10.40 4.59 -10.64
C VAL A 5 -9.75 5.85 -10.07
N ILE A 6 -9.59 5.87 -8.76
CA ILE A 6 -8.77 6.86 -8.04
C ILE A 6 -7.53 6.12 -7.54
N SER A 7 -6.36 6.44 -8.05
CA SER A 7 -5.10 5.93 -7.50
C SER A 7 -4.47 6.94 -6.56
N ILE A 8 -3.85 6.45 -5.50
CA ILE A 8 -3.16 7.28 -4.52
C ILE A 8 -1.77 6.70 -4.26
N ASP A 9 -0.75 7.50 -4.50
CA ASP A 9 0.60 7.24 -4.01
C ASP A 9 0.77 7.85 -2.61
N LEU A 10 1.11 6.99 -1.64
CA LEU A 10 1.17 7.33 -0.22
C LEU A 10 2.61 7.63 0.21
N ALA A 11 2.90 8.89 0.51
CA ALA A 11 4.17 9.30 1.12
C ALA A 11 4.02 9.69 2.59
N LYS A 12 4.97 10.47 3.14
CA LYS A 12 4.93 10.91 4.54
C LYS A 12 3.90 12.01 4.79
N ASN A 13 3.95 13.09 4.01
CA ASN A 13 3.20 14.33 4.25
C ASN A 13 2.32 14.78 3.08
N ILE A 14 2.75 14.47 1.85
CA ILE A 14 2.07 14.85 0.62
C ILE A 14 1.82 13.58 -0.14
N PHE A 15 0.58 13.35 -0.53
CA PHE A 15 0.19 12.24 -1.39
C PHE A 15 0.00 12.75 -2.80
N GLN A 16 0.05 11.85 -3.76
CA GLN A 16 -0.38 12.15 -5.11
C GLN A 16 -1.67 11.38 -5.40
N ILE A 17 -2.69 12.09 -5.86
CA ILE A 17 -3.95 11.50 -6.32
C ILE A 17 -4.02 11.62 -7.83
N CYS A 18 -4.20 10.49 -8.51
CA CYS A 18 -4.51 10.45 -9.94
C CYS A 18 -5.90 9.84 -10.12
N VAL A 19 -6.74 10.49 -10.94
CA VAL A 19 -8.11 10.06 -11.21
C VAL A 19 -8.27 9.80 -12.69
N LEU A 20 -8.78 8.61 -13.00
CA LEU A 20 -9.08 8.17 -14.35
C LEU A 20 -10.60 8.11 -14.57
N ASP A 21 -11.03 8.54 -15.75
CA ASP A 21 -12.40 8.36 -16.22
C ASP A 21 -12.65 6.90 -16.68
N GLU A 22 -13.88 6.63 -17.12
CA GLU A 22 -14.28 5.31 -17.66
C GLU A 22 -13.49 4.92 -18.92
N ASN A 23 -12.99 5.91 -19.66
CA ASN A 23 -12.18 5.74 -20.87
C ASN A 23 -10.67 5.71 -20.56
N ARG A 24 -10.28 5.66 -19.27
CA ARG A 24 -8.90 5.62 -18.79
C ARG A 24 -8.12 6.91 -19.08
N LYS A 25 -8.80 8.00 -19.37
CA LYS A 25 -8.17 9.30 -19.52
C LYS A 25 -7.95 9.91 -18.15
N ILE A 26 -6.79 10.53 -17.96
CA ILE A 26 -6.46 11.28 -16.76
C ILE A 26 -7.37 12.49 -16.67
N ILE A 27 -8.23 12.52 -15.65
CA ILE A 27 -9.06 13.69 -15.32
C ILE A 27 -8.18 14.72 -14.61
N PHE A 28 -7.44 14.28 -13.60
CA PHE A 28 -6.40 15.08 -12.96
C PHE A 28 -5.37 14.19 -12.25
N ASN A 29 -4.20 14.76 -12.00
CA ASN A 29 -3.13 14.16 -11.22
C ASN A 29 -2.50 15.27 -10.35
N LYS A 30 -2.80 15.29 -9.05
CA LYS A 30 -2.41 16.42 -8.17
C LYS A 30 -1.86 15.97 -6.82
N LYS A 31 -1.00 16.83 -6.27
CA LYS A 31 -0.50 16.71 -4.90
C LYS A 31 -1.59 17.10 -3.91
N VAL A 32 -1.76 16.28 -2.87
CA VAL A 32 -2.72 16.50 -1.79
C VAL A 32 -2.03 16.34 -0.46
N LYS A 33 -2.20 17.30 0.45
CA LYS A 33 -1.66 17.15 1.80
C LYS A 33 -2.33 15.99 2.51
N ARG A 34 -1.58 15.28 3.34
CA ARG A 34 -2.06 14.14 4.12
C ARG A 34 -3.34 14.46 4.94
N SER A 35 -3.46 15.67 5.48
CA SER A 35 -4.64 16.12 6.23
C SER A 35 -5.89 16.26 5.37
N GLU A 36 -5.71 16.66 4.10
CA GLU A 36 -6.80 16.99 3.18
C GLU A 36 -7.31 15.78 2.39
N LEU A 37 -6.64 14.63 2.46
CA LEU A 37 -6.99 13.46 1.65
C LEU A 37 -8.47 13.07 1.77
N LEU A 38 -8.99 12.97 2.99
CA LEU A 38 -10.40 12.60 3.19
C LEU A 38 -11.37 13.69 2.71
N HIS A 39 -10.97 14.96 2.78
CA HIS A 39 -11.78 16.07 2.27
C HIS A 39 -11.86 16.02 0.74
N GLU A 40 -10.74 15.76 0.08
CA GLU A 40 -10.68 15.57 -1.37
C GLU A 40 -11.52 14.36 -1.82
N LEU A 41 -11.41 13.22 -1.13
CA LEU A 41 -12.14 12.01 -1.51
C LEU A 41 -13.66 12.14 -1.38
N ARG A 42 -14.17 12.96 -0.44
CA ARG A 42 -15.61 13.23 -0.28
C ARG A 42 -16.25 13.91 -1.49
N GLN A 43 -15.47 14.54 -2.36
CA GLN A 43 -15.97 15.19 -3.57
C GLN A 43 -16.32 14.18 -4.67
N PHE A 44 -15.88 12.92 -4.51
CA PHE A 44 -16.16 11.82 -5.43
C PHE A 44 -17.32 10.98 -4.90
N SER A 45 -18.12 10.45 -5.81
CA SER A 45 -19.06 9.38 -5.48
C SER A 45 -18.28 8.13 -5.02
N PRO A 46 -18.95 7.17 -4.36
CA PRO A 46 -18.39 5.83 -4.14
C PRO A 46 -17.73 5.29 -5.43
N SER A 47 -16.42 5.01 -5.34
CA SER A 47 -15.54 4.69 -6.46
C SER A 47 -14.46 3.72 -6.01
N LEU A 48 -13.78 3.08 -6.96
CA LEU A 48 -12.64 2.23 -6.68
C LEU A 48 -11.40 3.08 -6.37
N VAL A 49 -10.85 2.92 -5.18
CA VAL A 49 -9.59 3.54 -4.76
C VAL A 49 -8.49 2.49 -4.72
N VAL A 50 -7.38 2.76 -5.39
CA VAL A 50 -6.21 1.85 -5.45
C VAL A 50 -5.01 2.53 -4.83
N MET A 51 -4.32 1.82 -3.94
CA MET A 51 -3.09 2.27 -3.29
C MET A 51 -2.03 1.20 -3.36
N GLU A 52 -0.75 1.57 -3.41
CA GLU A 52 0.32 0.60 -3.20
C GLU A 52 0.27 0.04 -1.78
N ALA A 53 0.48 -1.27 -1.65
CA ALA A 53 0.60 -1.94 -0.36
C ALA A 53 1.90 -1.52 0.35
N CYS A 54 1.83 -0.47 1.16
CA CYS A 54 2.95 0.06 1.95
C CYS A 54 2.66 0.06 3.46
N TYR A 55 3.63 0.50 4.27
CA TYR A 55 3.54 0.54 5.74
C TYR A 55 2.34 1.35 6.28
N SER A 56 1.79 2.28 5.50
CA SER A 56 0.67 3.14 5.90
C SER A 56 -0.65 2.86 5.15
N SER A 57 -0.66 1.86 4.28
CA SER A 57 -1.81 1.55 3.42
C SER A 57 -3.05 1.10 4.19
N ASN A 58 -2.92 0.18 5.16
CA ASN A 58 -4.05 -0.36 5.92
C ASN A 58 -4.88 0.71 6.67
N PRO A 59 -4.29 1.60 7.49
CA PRO A 59 -5.08 2.61 8.20
C PRO A 59 -5.74 3.60 7.24
N TRP A 60 -5.13 3.92 6.09
CA TRP A 60 -5.78 4.74 5.07
C TRP A 60 -6.91 4.00 4.38
N GLY A 61 -6.71 2.73 4.01
CA GLY A 61 -7.74 1.90 3.42
C GLY A 61 -9.00 1.87 4.27
N ARG A 62 -8.86 1.58 5.57
CA ARG A 62 -9.99 1.57 6.52
C ARG A 62 -10.71 2.92 6.63
N ARG A 63 -9.98 4.04 6.54
CA ARG A 63 -10.58 5.39 6.58
C ARG A 63 -11.34 5.73 5.31
N ILE A 64 -10.81 5.29 4.16
CA ILE A 64 -11.40 5.53 2.83
C ILE A 64 -12.63 4.63 2.64
N GLU A 65 -12.59 3.38 3.10
CA GLU A 65 -13.75 2.47 3.11
C GLU A 65 -14.93 3.05 3.90
N LYS A 66 -14.66 3.73 5.03
CA LYS A 66 -15.69 4.44 5.82
C LYS A 66 -16.36 5.59 5.08
N LEU A 67 -15.74 6.13 4.02
CA LEU A 67 -16.37 7.11 3.13
C LEU A 67 -17.26 6.46 2.05
N GLY A 68 -17.32 5.12 2.00
CA GLY A 68 -18.11 4.36 1.03
C GLY A 68 -17.36 3.96 -0.24
N HIS A 69 -16.06 4.25 -0.34
CA HIS A 69 -15.25 3.80 -1.47
C HIS A 69 -14.82 2.34 -1.30
N THR A 70 -14.68 1.64 -2.42
CA THR A 70 -14.07 0.30 -2.43
C THR A 70 -12.55 0.47 -2.51
N VAL A 71 -11.80 -0.07 -1.56
CA VAL A 71 -10.33 0.04 -1.56
C VAL A 71 -9.67 -1.26 -2.00
N ARG A 72 -8.65 -1.17 -2.84
CA ARG A 72 -7.76 -2.29 -3.19
C ARG A 72 -6.31 -1.89 -3.03
N LEU A 73 -5.50 -2.76 -2.41
CA LEU A 73 -4.07 -2.55 -2.28
C LEU A 73 -3.33 -3.34 -3.37
N ILE A 74 -2.51 -2.68 -4.18
CA ILE A 74 -1.72 -3.32 -5.23
C ILE A 74 -0.30 -3.62 -4.73
N PRO A 75 0.27 -4.81 -5.01
CA PRO A 75 1.64 -5.09 -4.60
C PRO A 75 2.67 -4.19 -5.33
N PRO A 76 3.69 -3.67 -4.64
CA PRO A 76 4.71 -2.77 -5.22
C PRO A 76 5.37 -3.30 -6.50
N PHE A 77 5.68 -4.59 -6.55
CA PHE A 77 6.35 -5.22 -7.67
C PHE A 77 5.48 -5.30 -8.94
N VAL A 78 4.15 -5.24 -8.79
CA VAL A 78 3.21 -5.17 -9.92
C VAL A 78 3.15 -3.75 -10.48
N VAL A 79 3.36 -2.72 -9.65
CA VAL A 79 3.35 -1.31 -10.06
C VAL A 79 4.63 -0.93 -10.80
N LYS A 80 5.80 -1.42 -10.32
CA LYS A 80 7.12 -1.04 -10.83
C LYS A 80 7.28 -1.06 -12.37
N PRO A 81 6.77 -2.07 -13.11
CA PRO A 81 6.89 -2.10 -14.58
C PRO A 81 6.04 -1.05 -15.32
N PHE A 82 5.08 -0.41 -14.65
CA PHE A 82 4.18 0.59 -15.22
C PHE A 82 4.65 2.03 -15.01
N VAL A 83 5.76 2.23 -14.30
CA VAL A 83 6.33 3.57 -14.12
C VAL A 83 7.02 3.99 -15.42
N ILE A 84 6.47 5.01 -16.07
CA ILE A 84 7.03 5.58 -17.30
C ILE A 84 7.81 6.85 -16.96
N GLY A 85 9.06 6.92 -17.43
CA GLY A 85 9.95 8.07 -17.20
C GLY A 85 10.64 8.05 -15.84
N ASN A 86 11.03 9.23 -15.36
CA ASN A 86 11.72 9.37 -14.08
C ASN A 86 10.77 9.11 -12.90
N LYS A 87 11.29 8.51 -11.84
CA LYS A 87 10.54 8.28 -10.61
C LYS A 87 10.11 9.61 -9.97
N ASN A 88 8.82 9.77 -9.77
CA ASN A 88 8.21 10.84 -8.99
C ASN A 88 6.78 10.43 -8.60
N ASP A 89 6.22 11.08 -7.58
CA ASP A 89 4.90 10.75 -7.04
C ASP A 89 3.77 10.82 -8.10
N ALA A 90 3.89 11.71 -9.10
CA ALA A 90 2.91 11.85 -10.19
C ALA A 90 2.89 10.62 -11.11
N ASN A 91 4.07 10.15 -11.51
CA ASN A 91 4.26 8.96 -12.34
C ASN A 91 3.93 7.69 -11.55
N ASP A 92 4.28 7.64 -10.27
CA ASP A 92 3.98 6.50 -9.40
C ASP A 92 2.45 6.34 -9.20
N ALA A 93 1.72 7.44 -8.96
CA ALA A 93 0.25 7.40 -8.89
C ALA A 93 -0.40 6.95 -10.22
N LEU A 94 0.11 7.40 -11.36
CA LEU A 94 -0.38 6.96 -12.66
C LEU A 94 -0.10 5.46 -12.88
N ALA A 95 1.10 5.01 -12.56
CA ALA A 95 1.50 3.61 -12.65
C ALA A 95 0.61 2.70 -11.79
N ILE A 96 0.25 3.13 -10.58
CA ILE A 96 -0.72 2.41 -9.73
C ILE A 96 -2.06 2.25 -10.46
N ALA A 97 -2.55 3.32 -11.08
CA ALA A 97 -3.81 3.31 -11.80
C ALA A 97 -3.76 2.32 -12.98
N GLU A 98 -2.73 2.40 -13.82
CA GLU A 98 -2.58 1.52 -14.99
C GLU A 98 -2.36 0.05 -14.62
N ALA A 99 -1.52 -0.20 -13.62
CA ALA A 99 -1.24 -1.54 -13.11
C ALA A 99 -2.52 -2.20 -12.58
N SER A 100 -3.36 -1.43 -11.86
CA SER A 100 -4.63 -1.93 -11.30
C SER A 100 -5.62 -2.46 -12.34
N MET A 101 -5.49 -2.04 -13.60
CA MET A 101 -6.38 -2.47 -14.67
C MET A 101 -6.02 -3.83 -15.25
N ARG A 102 -4.87 -4.41 -14.91
CA ARG A 102 -4.51 -5.72 -15.46
C ARG A 102 -5.44 -6.79 -14.85
N PRO A 103 -6.09 -7.63 -15.67
CA PRO A 103 -7.03 -8.64 -15.18
C PRO A 103 -6.37 -9.69 -14.29
N THR A 104 -5.04 -9.84 -14.39
CA THR A 104 -4.23 -10.80 -13.64
C THR A 104 -3.75 -10.28 -12.28
N VAL A 105 -4.00 -9.01 -11.93
CA VAL A 105 -3.54 -8.45 -10.65
C VAL A 105 -4.25 -9.12 -9.49
N ARG A 106 -3.45 -9.67 -8.58
CA ARG A 106 -3.92 -10.11 -7.26
C ARG A 106 -3.74 -8.96 -6.27
N PHE A 107 -4.85 -8.37 -5.87
CA PHE A 107 -4.85 -7.32 -4.85
C PHE A 107 -4.69 -7.91 -3.45
N VAL A 108 -4.07 -7.13 -2.58
CA VAL A 108 -4.02 -7.37 -1.14
C VAL A 108 -5.24 -6.69 -0.51
N SER A 109 -5.90 -7.39 0.40
CA SER A 109 -7.00 -6.81 1.18
C SER A 109 -6.48 -5.80 2.20
N VAL A 110 -7.31 -4.78 2.47
CA VAL A 110 -7.11 -3.91 3.62
C VAL A 110 -7.33 -4.75 4.88
N LYS A 111 -6.32 -4.84 5.74
CA LYS A 111 -6.44 -5.60 6.99
C LYS A 111 -7.29 -4.85 8.00
N SER A 112 -8.06 -5.59 8.80
CA SER A 112 -8.62 -5.05 10.04
C SER A 112 -7.50 -4.78 11.07
N THR A 113 -7.82 -4.09 12.16
CA THR A 113 -6.91 -3.90 13.29
C THR A 113 -6.52 -5.24 13.91
N GLU A 114 -7.49 -6.12 14.10
CA GLU A 114 -7.31 -7.43 14.72
C GLU A 114 -6.44 -8.35 13.84
N GLN A 115 -6.65 -8.33 12.52
CA GLN A 115 -5.79 -9.05 11.58
C GLN A 115 -4.34 -8.53 11.59
N GLN A 116 -4.17 -7.22 11.77
CA GLN A 116 -2.86 -6.59 11.88
C GLN A 116 -2.17 -6.95 13.20
N ASP A 117 -2.93 -7.09 14.30
CA ASP A 117 -2.42 -7.51 15.60
C ASP A 117 -1.95 -8.97 15.57
N ILE A 118 -2.76 -9.87 14.99
CA ILE A 118 -2.39 -11.28 14.80
C ILE A 118 -1.11 -11.39 13.97
N GLN A 119 -1.03 -10.67 12.85
CA GLN A 119 0.19 -10.63 12.03
C GLN A 119 1.40 -10.13 12.84
N SER A 120 1.22 -9.12 13.68
CA SER A 120 2.30 -8.57 14.50
C SER A 120 2.81 -9.60 15.51
N LEU A 121 1.92 -10.33 16.18
CA LEU A 121 2.28 -11.40 17.12
C LEU A 121 3.03 -12.54 16.43
N GLN A 122 2.60 -12.94 15.23
CA GLN A 122 3.31 -13.95 14.43
C GLN A 122 4.73 -13.50 14.09
N ARG A 123 4.91 -12.25 13.63
CA ARG A 123 6.23 -11.70 13.30
C ARG A 123 7.15 -11.61 14.52
N ILE A 124 6.62 -11.21 15.68
CA ILE A 124 7.38 -11.18 16.94
C ILE A 124 7.83 -12.60 17.31
N SER A 125 6.93 -13.58 17.21
CA SER A 125 7.23 -14.99 17.50
C SER A 125 8.29 -15.57 16.57
N GLU A 126 8.17 -15.36 15.25
CA GLU A 126 9.17 -15.73 14.25
C GLU A 126 10.55 -15.15 14.59
N ARG A 127 10.59 -13.87 14.96
CA ARG A 127 11.84 -13.18 15.34
C ARG A 127 12.46 -13.79 16.59
N MET A 128 11.67 -14.05 17.63
CA MET A 128 12.17 -14.65 18.88
C MET A 128 12.77 -16.04 18.63
N VAL A 129 12.12 -16.87 17.81
CA VAL A 129 12.67 -18.19 17.43
C VAL A 129 14.00 -18.04 16.70
N LYS A 130 14.09 -17.10 15.74
CA LYS A 130 15.33 -16.86 14.99
C LYS A 130 16.47 -16.39 15.90
N ILE A 131 16.19 -15.46 16.83
CA ILE A 131 17.17 -14.97 17.81
C ILE A 131 17.66 -16.11 18.70
N ARG A 132 16.74 -16.83 19.35
CA ARG A 132 17.08 -17.97 20.22
C ARG A 132 17.96 -19.00 19.52
N THR A 133 17.61 -19.37 18.28
CA THR A 133 18.39 -20.34 17.50
C THR A 133 19.78 -19.79 17.15
N GLY A 134 19.87 -18.50 16.80
CA GLY A 134 21.14 -17.82 16.55
C GLY A 134 22.04 -17.84 17.79
N ASP A 135 21.51 -17.45 18.94
CA ASP A 135 22.24 -17.39 20.22
C ASP A 135 22.73 -18.78 20.64
N VAL A 136 21.90 -19.81 20.52
CA VAL A 136 22.27 -21.19 20.85
C VAL A 136 23.40 -21.68 19.94
N ASN A 137 23.32 -21.41 18.64
CA ASN A 137 24.36 -21.81 17.69
C ASN A 137 25.68 -21.07 17.95
N GLN A 138 25.61 -19.77 18.28
CA GLN A 138 26.76 -18.97 18.64
C GLN A 138 27.42 -19.50 19.92
N LEU A 139 26.64 -19.78 20.97
CA LEU A 139 27.14 -20.37 22.21
C LEU A 139 27.83 -21.72 21.98
N ARG A 140 27.22 -22.60 21.17
CA ARG A 140 27.85 -23.88 20.82
C ARG A 140 29.19 -23.68 20.13
N GLY A 141 29.25 -22.81 19.11
CA GLY A 141 30.49 -22.54 18.38
C GLY A 141 31.61 -22.01 19.28
N LEU A 142 31.28 -21.07 20.18
CA LEU A 142 32.25 -20.50 21.13
C LEU A 142 32.72 -21.53 22.17
N LEU A 143 31.79 -22.32 22.72
CA LEU A 143 32.12 -23.30 23.76
C LEU A 143 32.86 -24.53 23.20
N SER A 144 32.65 -24.90 21.93
CA SER A 144 33.37 -26.01 21.29
C SER A 144 34.88 -25.79 21.22
N GLU A 145 35.37 -24.55 21.30
CA GLU A 145 36.82 -24.28 21.38
C GLU A 145 37.43 -24.72 22.73
N TYR A 146 36.60 -24.89 23.76
CA TYR A 146 37.05 -25.24 25.12
C TYR A 146 37.05 -26.76 25.42
N GLY A 147 36.62 -27.60 24.48
CA GLY A 147 36.53 -29.07 24.64
C GLY A 147 35.14 -29.55 25.01
#